data_AF-A0A1B6JNZ9-F1
#
_entry.id   AF-A0A1B6JNZ9-F1
#
_cell.length_a   1.000
_cell.length_b   1.000
_cell.length_c   1.000
_cell.angle_alpha   90.00
_cell.angle_beta   90.00
_cell.angle_gamma   90.00
#
_symmetry.space_group_name_H-M   'P 1'
#
loop_
_entity.id
_entity.type
_entity.pdbx_description
1 polymer ?
#
loop_
_entity_poly.entity_id
_entity_poly.type
_entity_poly.pdbx_seq_one_letter_code
_entity_poly.pdbx_strand_id
1 'polypeptide(L)'
;MSVCDCWKVLAADSALAADISSQFLRLMNSTPLLNDDATVPNKDRPRVAALLPFAVVSALREMMLVASMHDLTMAHFPDLFALNLTVLAAYVGVTPPVYSPGSNKSAFIPNREAYKINPARVAQESLKNFLLCAGCDAAAEAVLECSQIDLSNSPDYFLAMMPSLTRAICENLGHMLPKILTALGQYSSSPHEAQRAAVTAFNVECVQMQCAGQSVLIDSVLSNLL
;
A
#
# COMPACT_ATOMS: atom_id res chain seq x y z
N MET A 1 4.97 20.62 17.82
CA MET A 1 5.14 19.99 16.50
C MET A 1 5.11 18.48 16.71
N SER A 2 4.09 17.81 16.18
CA SER A 2 3.99 16.35 16.25
C SER A 2 4.92 15.70 15.23
N VAL A 3 5.21 14.39 15.37
CA VAL A 3 5.97 13.63 14.36
C VAL A 3 5.25 13.67 12.99
N CYS A 4 3.91 13.67 12.99
CA CYS A 4 3.12 13.82 11.76
C CYS A 4 3.37 15.18 11.08
N ASP A 5 3.48 16.25 11.85
CA ASP A 5 3.78 17.59 11.33
C ASP A 5 5.20 17.65 10.74
N CYS A 6 6.17 16.95 11.35
CA CYS A 6 7.53 16.86 10.83
C CYS A 6 7.54 16.29 9.41
N TRP A 7 6.80 15.21 9.14
CA TRP A 7 6.73 14.61 7.80
C TRP A 7 6.16 15.57 6.75
N LYS A 8 5.16 16.37 7.13
CA LYS A 8 4.59 17.41 6.26
C LYS A 8 5.60 18.52 5.95
N VAL A 9 6.36 18.94 6.96
CA VAL A 9 7.42 19.94 6.78
C VAL A 9 8.52 19.41 5.85
N LEU A 10 8.95 18.16 6.02
CA LEU A 10 9.96 17.54 5.16
C LEU A 10 9.48 17.39 3.71
N ALA A 11 8.20 17.07 3.50
CA ALA A 11 7.59 16.95 2.17
C ALA A 11 7.37 18.30 1.45
N ALA A 12 7.44 19.43 2.17
CA ALA A 12 7.31 20.75 1.58
C ALA A 12 8.54 21.14 0.72
N ASP A 13 9.70 20.55 1.01
CA ASP A 13 10.91 20.69 0.19
C ASP A 13 10.93 19.57 -0.88
N SER A 14 10.86 19.94 -2.15
CA SER A 14 10.70 18.98 -3.25
C SER A 14 11.94 18.10 -3.47
N ALA A 15 13.14 18.61 -3.23
CA ALA A 15 14.37 17.84 -3.36
C ALA A 15 14.46 16.80 -2.24
N LEU A 16 14.20 17.23 -1.00
CA LEU A 16 14.19 16.35 0.16
C LEU A 16 13.08 15.30 0.07
N ALA A 17 11.89 15.70 -0.39
CA ALA A 17 10.77 14.79 -0.61
C ALA A 17 11.10 13.70 -1.63
N ALA A 18 11.79 14.06 -2.72
CA ALA A 18 12.23 13.11 -3.75
C ALA A 18 13.23 12.11 -3.18
N ASP A 19 14.24 12.58 -2.44
CA ASP A 19 15.25 11.73 -1.81
C ASP A 19 14.62 10.75 -0.80
N ILE A 20 13.74 11.26 0.07
CA ILE A 20 13.01 10.45 1.06
C ILE A 20 12.14 9.40 0.36
N SER A 21 11.38 9.79 -0.67
CA SER A 21 10.48 8.87 -1.38
C SER A 21 11.24 7.76 -2.10
N SER A 22 12.38 8.09 -2.72
CA SER A 22 13.28 7.10 -3.33
C SER A 22 13.86 6.14 -2.30
N GLN A 23 14.27 6.65 -1.13
CA GLN A 23 14.75 5.83 -0.03
C GLN A 23 13.65 4.91 0.51
N PHE A 24 12.42 5.40 0.63
CA PHE A 24 11.26 4.61 1.07
C PHE A 24 10.94 3.48 0.09
N LEU A 25 10.88 3.74 -1.22
CA LEU A 25 10.68 2.70 -2.24
C LEU A 25 11.75 1.60 -2.13
N ARG A 26 13.03 1.99 -2.02
CA ARG A 26 14.13 1.04 -1.82
C ARG A 26 13.99 0.23 -0.53
N LEU A 27 13.61 0.87 0.57
CA LEU A 27 13.47 0.24 1.87
C LEU A 27 12.34 -0.81 1.84
N MET A 28 11.21 -0.45 1.24
CA MET A 28 10.03 -1.32 1.13
C MET A 28 10.29 -2.55 0.28
N ASN A 29 11.15 -2.45 -0.74
CA ASN A 29 11.54 -3.59 -1.58
C ASN A 29 12.61 -4.49 -0.95
N SER A 30 13.31 -4.03 0.09
CA SER A 30 14.41 -4.77 0.75
C SER A 30 14.09 -5.25 2.16
N THR A 31 12.93 -4.85 2.71
CA THR A 31 12.51 -5.18 4.08
C THR A 31 11.22 -6.01 4.07
N PRO A 32 11.16 -7.14 4.78
CA PRO A 32 9.91 -7.89 4.95
C PRO A 32 8.81 -7.03 5.56
N LEU A 33 7.59 -7.10 5.02
CA LEU A 33 6.45 -6.31 5.52
C LEU A 33 5.92 -6.80 6.88
N LEU A 34 6.12 -8.08 7.17
CA LEU A 34 5.63 -8.77 8.35
C LEU A 34 6.80 -9.34 9.15
N ASN A 35 6.66 -9.37 10.47
CA ASN A 35 7.55 -10.13 11.34
C ASN A 35 7.14 -11.60 11.27
N ASP A 36 7.58 -12.29 10.23
CA ASP A 36 7.37 -13.73 10.11
C ASP A 36 8.38 -14.47 10.98
N ASP A 37 7.90 -15.10 12.05
CA ASP A 37 8.69 -16.02 12.85
C ASP A 37 8.78 -17.35 12.06
N ALA A 38 9.78 -17.45 11.17
CA ALA A 38 10.00 -18.62 10.30
C ALA A 38 10.16 -19.96 11.06
N THR A 39 10.22 -19.90 12.39
CA THR A 39 10.42 -21.02 13.30
C THR A 39 9.13 -21.69 13.78
N VAL A 40 7.95 -21.06 13.59
CA VAL A 40 6.67 -21.60 14.08
C VAL A 40 5.60 -21.52 12.99
N PRO A 41 5.35 -22.61 12.25
CA PRO A 41 4.26 -22.67 11.27
C PRO A 41 2.94 -22.85 12.02
N ASN A 42 2.43 -21.80 12.64
CA ASN A 42 1.12 -21.85 13.29
C ASN A 42 0.18 -20.83 12.63
N LYS A 43 -0.78 -21.35 11.86
CA LYS A 43 -1.81 -20.56 11.15
C LYS A 43 -2.68 -19.73 12.11
N ASP A 44 -2.67 -20.05 13.40
CA ASP A 44 -3.46 -19.39 14.43
C ASP A 44 -2.75 -18.19 15.10
N ARG A 45 -1.47 -17.94 14.80
CA ARG A 45 -0.76 -16.78 15.37
C ARG A 45 -1.09 -15.53 14.57
N PRO A 46 -1.47 -14.41 15.23
CA PRO A 46 -1.71 -13.16 14.52
C PRO A 46 -0.43 -12.70 13.82
N ARG A 47 -0.57 -12.35 12.53
CA ARG A 47 0.50 -11.72 11.76
C ARG A 47 0.80 -10.35 12.36
N VAL A 48 2.07 -9.99 12.49
CA VAL A 48 2.51 -8.73 13.11
C VAL A 48 3.23 -7.90 12.04
N ALA A 49 2.84 -6.64 11.87
CA ALA A 49 3.51 -5.74 10.94
C ALA A 49 4.96 -5.49 11.38
N ALA A 50 5.89 -5.49 10.44
CA ALA A 50 7.25 -5.06 10.68
C ALA A 50 7.30 -3.55 10.95
N LEU A 51 8.06 -3.12 11.96
CA LEU A 51 8.06 -1.73 12.43
C LEU A 51 8.50 -0.75 11.34
N LEU A 52 9.55 -1.08 10.60
CA LEU A 52 10.18 -0.16 9.66
C LEU A 52 9.31 0.09 8.41
N PRO A 53 8.78 -0.93 7.71
CA PRO A 53 7.79 -0.72 6.64
C PRO A 53 6.54 0.01 7.13
N PHE A 54 6.06 -0.31 8.33
CA PHE A 54 4.89 0.35 8.90
C PHE A 54 5.14 1.86 9.15
N ALA A 55 6.33 2.22 9.61
CA ALA A 55 6.74 3.60 9.79
C ALA A 55 6.82 4.36 8.45
N VAL A 56 7.32 3.72 7.39
CA VAL A 56 7.35 4.30 6.03
C VAL A 56 5.94 4.62 5.54
N VAL A 57 5.00 3.68 5.69
CA VAL A 57 3.60 3.88 5.27
C VAL A 57 2.93 5.00 6.08
N SER A 58 3.22 5.06 7.38
CA SER A 58 2.75 6.13 8.25
C SER A 58 3.31 7.50 7.83
N ALA A 59 4.58 7.56 7.41
CA ALA A 59 5.20 8.78 6.89
C ALA A 59 4.60 9.20 5.55
N LEU A 60 4.49 8.27 4.58
CA LEU A 60 3.88 8.52 3.28
C LEU A 60 2.46 9.06 3.41
N ARG A 61 1.64 8.50 4.31
CA ARG A 61 0.29 9.00 4.60
C ARG A 61 0.26 10.49 4.91
N GLU A 62 1.21 10.99 5.71
CA GLU A 62 1.28 12.41 6.07
C GLU A 62 1.91 13.25 4.97
N MET A 63 2.95 12.75 4.29
CA MET A 63 3.61 13.45 3.17
C MET A 63 2.63 13.73 2.04
N MET A 64 1.78 12.76 1.66
CA MET A 64 0.80 12.89 0.58
C MET A 64 -0.28 13.95 0.83
N LEU A 65 -0.35 14.54 2.04
CA LEU A 65 -1.25 15.66 2.33
C LEU A 65 -0.66 17.02 1.93
N VAL A 66 0.59 17.08 1.49
CA VAL A 66 1.29 18.32 1.13
C VAL A 66 1.17 18.57 -0.37
N ALA A 67 0.68 19.76 -0.76
CA ALA A 67 0.43 20.09 -2.16
C ALA A 67 1.66 19.99 -3.07
N SER A 68 2.86 20.28 -2.55
CA SER A 68 4.12 20.17 -3.32
C SER A 68 4.47 18.73 -3.71
N MET A 69 3.82 17.73 -3.12
CA MET A 69 4.04 16.32 -3.46
C MET A 69 3.42 15.92 -4.79
N HIS A 70 2.48 16.69 -5.35
CA HIS A 70 1.74 16.32 -6.56
C HIS A 70 2.67 15.88 -7.70
N ASP A 71 3.66 16.71 -8.06
CA ASP A 71 4.51 16.43 -9.22
C ASP A 71 5.40 15.21 -9.01
N LEU A 72 5.91 15.03 -7.78
CA LEU A 72 6.68 13.84 -7.40
C LEU A 72 5.82 12.57 -7.43
N THR A 73 4.60 12.67 -6.90
CA THR A 73 3.59 11.60 -6.90
C THR A 73 3.27 11.18 -8.33
N MET A 74 3.07 12.13 -9.24
CA MET A 74 2.80 11.84 -10.66
C MET A 74 4.02 11.25 -11.37
N ALA A 75 5.23 11.74 -11.08
CA ALA A 75 6.47 11.22 -11.66
C ALA A 75 6.72 9.74 -11.28
N HIS A 76 6.33 9.35 -10.07
CA HIS A 76 6.51 7.99 -9.54
C HIS A 76 5.19 7.24 -9.32
N PHE A 77 4.12 7.65 -10.00
CA PHE A 77 2.78 7.10 -9.77
C PHE A 77 2.73 5.56 -9.84
N PRO A 78 3.30 4.89 -10.86
CA PRO A 78 3.21 3.43 -10.96
C PRO A 78 3.80 2.70 -9.75
N ASP A 79 4.98 3.13 -9.32
CA ASP A 79 5.70 2.50 -8.21
C ASP A 79 5.03 2.78 -6.86
N LEU A 80 4.60 4.03 -6.65
CA LEU A 80 3.90 4.43 -5.43
C LEU A 80 2.51 3.79 -5.33
N PHE A 81 1.80 3.64 -6.46
CA PHE A 81 0.53 2.93 -6.51
C PHE A 81 0.71 1.45 -6.17
N ALA A 82 1.67 0.78 -6.82
CA ALA A 82 1.97 -0.62 -6.56
C ALA A 82 2.37 -0.86 -5.09
N LEU A 83 3.20 0.01 -4.52
CA LEU A 83 3.57 -0.03 -3.11
C LEU A 83 2.35 0.12 -2.19
N ASN A 84 1.55 1.17 -2.36
CA ASN A 84 0.42 1.43 -1.46
C ASN A 84 -0.64 0.33 -1.54
N LEU A 85 -0.96 -0.15 -2.75
CA LEU A 85 -1.95 -1.21 -2.97
C LEU A 85 -1.50 -2.53 -2.32
N THR A 86 -0.26 -2.94 -2.57
CA THR A 86 0.26 -4.23 -2.09
C THR A 86 0.55 -4.21 -0.59
N VAL A 87 0.93 -3.07 -0.03
CA VAL A 87 1.04 -2.91 1.44
C VAL A 87 -0.34 -3.02 2.09
N LEU A 88 -1.36 -2.33 1.56
CA LEU A 88 -2.71 -2.43 2.08
C LEU A 88 -3.18 -3.90 2.08
N ALA A 89 -2.98 -4.61 0.96
CA ALA A 89 -3.28 -6.02 0.87
C ALA A 89 -2.56 -6.85 1.94
N ALA A 90 -1.25 -6.62 2.12
CA ALA A 90 -0.45 -7.35 3.11
C ALA A 90 -0.87 -7.06 4.56
N TYR A 91 -1.44 -5.88 4.84
CA TYR A 91 -1.80 -5.44 6.19
C TYR A 91 -3.23 -5.78 6.63
N VAL A 92 -4.07 -6.30 5.73
CA VAL A 92 -5.42 -6.79 6.11
C VAL A 92 -5.30 -7.89 7.17
N GLY A 93 -6.01 -7.71 8.29
CA GLY A 93 -5.95 -8.64 9.43
C GLY A 93 -4.59 -8.76 10.11
N VAL A 94 -3.70 -7.76 9.96
CA VAL A 94 -2.39 -7.71 10.62
C VAL A 94 -2.47 -6.87 11.89
N THR A 95 -1.81 -7.33 12.93
CA THR A 95 -1.68 -6.61 14.21
C THR A 95 -0.51 -5.61 14.17
N PRO A 96 -0.60 -4.49 14.92
CA PRO A 96 0.44 -3.45 14.89
C PRO A 96 1.81 -3.96 15.37
N PRO A 97 2.91 -3.30 14.98
CA PRO A 97 4.25 -3.69 15.40
C PRO A 97 4.38 -3.70 16.93
N VAL A 98 4.89 -4.80 17.48
CA VAL A 98 5.17 -4.91 18.92
C VAL A 98 6.61 -4.49 19.16
N TYR A 99 6.81 -3.34 19.82
CA TYR A 99 8.15 -2.93 20.27
C TYR A 99 8.52 -3.68 21.55
N SER A 100 9.37 -4.71 21.42
CA SER A 100 9.98 -5.41 22.55
C SER A 100 11.48 -5.08 22.62
N PRO A 101 11.90 -4.09 23.43
CA PRO A 101 13.30 -3.76 23.56
C PRO A 101 14.02 -4.87 24.35
N GLY A 102 14.71 -5.76 23.64
CA GLY A 102 15.64 -6.75 24.22
C GLY A 102 14.98 -7.90 24.98
N SER A 103 15.49 -9.11 24.81
CA SER A 103 14.95 -10.35 25.38
C SER A 103 15.15 -10.50 26.91
N ASN A 104 15.23 -9.42 27.69
CA ASN A 104 15.49 -9.51 29.13
C ASN A 104 14.62 -8.57 29.95
N LYS A 105 13.63 -9.18 30.62
CA LYS A 105 12.98 -8.77 31.87
C LYS A 105 12.08 -7.51 31.82
N SER A 106 10.80 -7.75 32.11
CA SER A 106 9.68 -6.81 32.27
C SER A 106 9.27 -6.05 31.00
N ALA A 107 8.23 -6.57 30.34
CA ALA A 107 7.58 -5.94 29.21
C ALA A 107 6.80 -4.69 29.65
N PHE A 108 7.52 -3.57 29.85
CA PHE A 108 6.89 -2.26 29.88
C PHE A 108 6.70 -1.81 28.43
N ILE A 109 5.46 -1.93 27.93
CA ILE A 109 5.11 -1.36 26.62
C ILE A 109 4.87 0.13 26.85
N PRO A 110 5.74 1.05 26.37
CA PRO A 110 5.64 2.47 26.72
C PRO A 110 4.40 3.16 26.14
N ASN A 111 3.64 2.48 25.27
CA ASN A 111 2.51 3.08 24.58
C ASN A 111 1.33 2.10 24.41
N ARG A 112 0.42 2.04 25.39
CA ARG A 112 -0.82 1.24 25.29
C ARG A 112 -1.70 1.62 24.10
N GLU A 113 -1.60 2.86 23.60
CA GLU A 113 -2.34 3.32 22.43
C GLU A 113 -1.79 2.74 21.12
N ALA A 114 -0.54 2.26 21.09
CA ALA A 114 0.05 1.64 19.90
C ALA A 114 -0.68 0.34 19.48
N TYR A 115 -1.29 -0.36 20.44
CA TYR A 115 -2.12 -1.54 20.15
C TYR A 115 -3.47 -1.21 19.52
N LYS A 116 -3.93 0.05 19.59
CA LYS A 116 -5.17 0.49 18.94
C LYS A 116 -4.96 0.86 17.47
N ILE A 117 -3.71 0.93 17.02
CA ILE A 117 -3.39 1.25 15.63
C ILE A 117 -3.69 0.02 14.77
N ASN A 118 -4.55 0.20 13.77
CA ASN A 118 -4.83 -0.81 12.77
C ASN A 118 -3.92 -0.56 11.54
N PRO A 119 -2.96 -1.45 11.23
CA PRO A 119 -2.07 -1.30 10.08
C PRO A 119 -2.79 -1.16 8.74
N ALA A 120 -3.86 -1.93 8.51
CA ALA A 120 -4.65 -1.85 7.29
C ALA A 120 -5.28 -0.47 7.14
N ARG A 121 -5.81 0.10 8.23
CA ARG A 121 -6.39 1.45 8.21
C ARG A 121 -5.36 2.53 7.86
N VAL A 122 -4.16 2.43 8.40
CA VAL A 122 -3.08 3.38 8.08
C VAL A 122 -2.66 3.25 6.62
N ALA A 123 -2.54 2.03 6.09
CA ALA A 123 -2.24 1.79 4.67
C ALA A 123 -3.37 2.26 3.75
N GLN A 124 -4.62 2.08 4.15
CA GLN A 124 -5.80 2.57 3.41
C GLN A 124 -5.80 4.08 3.32
N GLU A 125 -5.56 4.77 4.45
CA GLU A 125 -5.42 6.23 4.48
C GLU A 125 -4.25 6.71 3.63
N SER A 126 -3.12 5.98 3.63
CA SER A 126 -1.97 6.27 2.77
C SER A 126 -2.32 6.16 1.29
N LEU A 127 -2.94 5.06 0.86
CA LEU A 127 -3.37 4.85 -0.53
C LEU A 127 -4.36 5.94 -0.96
N LYS A 128 -5.36 6.24 -0.12
CA LYS A 128 -6.33 7.30 -0.39
C LYS A 128 -5.66 8.66 -0.55
N ASN A 129 -4.79 9.05 0.38
CA ASN A 129 -4.10 10.33 0.32
C ASN A 129 -3.18 10.42 -0.90
N PHE A 130 -2.50 9.33 -1.27
CA PHE A 130 -1.73 9.23 -2.51
C PHE A 130 -2.60 9.48 -3.75
N LEU A 131 -3.77 8.84 -3.85
CA LEU A 131 -4.68 9.01 -4.97
C LEU A 131 -5.22 10.45 -5.05
N LEU A 132 -5.57 11.05 -3.91
CA LEU A 132 -5.97 12.47 -3.86
C LEU A 132 -4.81 13.40 -4.25
N CYS A 133 -3.59 13.12 -3.79
CA CYS A 133 -2.39 13.86 -4.17
C CYS A 133 -2.09 13.76 -5.67
N ALA A 134 -2.51 12.69 -6.33
CA ALA A 134 -2.41 12.48 -7.77
C ALA A 134 -3.60 13.03 -8.57
N GLY A 135 -4.58 13.68 -7.92
CA GLY A 135 -5.80 14.17 -8.57
C GLY A 135 -6.75 13.06 -9.06
N CYS A 136 -6.70 11.89 -8.43
CA CYS A 136 -7.51 10.72 -8.78
C CYS A 136 -8.66 10.51 -7.76
N ASP A 137 -9.54 11.50 -7.63
CA ASP A 137 -10.60 11.53 -6.62
C ASP A 137 -11.52 10.31 -6.67
N ALA A 138 -11.99 9.89 -7.86
CA ALA A 138 -12.84 8.71 -8.02
C ALA A 138 -12.16 7.42 -7.54
N ALA A 139 -10.84 7.30 -7.73
CA ALA A 139 -10.08 6.16 -7.22
C ALA A 139 -9.96 6.23 -5.69
N ALA A 140 -9.78 7.42 -5.13
CA ALA A 140 -9.75 7.63 -3.68
C ALA A 140 -11.10 7.33 -3.02
N GLU A 141 -12.22 7.66 -3.69
CA GLU A 141 -13.57 7.31 -3.25
C GLU A 141 -13.78 5.79 -3.23
N ALA A 142 -13.35 5.07 -4.26
CA ALA A 142 -13.41 3.60 -4.28
C ALA A 142 -12.67 2.95 -3.09
N VAL A 143 -11.57 3.55 -2.63
CA VAL A 143 -10.85 3.09 -1.42
C VAL A 143 -11.68 3.32 -0.15
N LEU A 144 -12.48 4.40 -0.10
CA LEU A 144 -13.33 4.75 1.05
C LEU A 144 -14.62 3.92 1.13
N GLU A 145 -15.16 3.44 0.01
CA GLU A 145 -16.35 2.59 0.01
C GLU A 145 -16.15 1.32 0.87
N CYS A 146 -14.91 0.85 1.02
CA CYS A 146 -14.55 -0.26 1.90
C CYS A 146 -14.24 0.14 3.35
N SER A 147 -14.20 1.44 3.69
CA SER A 147 -13.81 1.94 5.03
C SER A 147 -14.88 1.76 6.10
N GLN A 148 -16.13 1.47 5.73
CA GLN A 148 -17.22 1.22 6.69
C GLN A 148 -17.16 -0.17 7.32
N ILE A 149 -16.23 -1.02 6.88
CA ILE A 149 -16.16 -2.42 7.28
C ILE A 149 -14.77 -2.72 7.83
N ASP A 150 -14.73 -3.47 8.92
CA ASP A 150 -13.52 -3.72 9.68
C ASP A 150 -12.50 -4.54 8.86
N LEU A 151 -11.58 -3.85 8.18
CA LEU A 151 -10.42 -4.42 7.50
C LEU A 151 -9.52 -5.23 8.45
N SER A 152 -9.83 -5.27 9.75
CA SER A 152 -9.19 -6.21 10.68
C SER A 152 -9.60 -7.66 10.46
N ASN A 153 -10.73 -7.95 9.78
CA ASN A 153 -11.36 -9.29 9.87
C ASN A 153 -11.64 -10.02 8.55
N SER A 154 -11.61 -9.38 7.37
CA SER A 154 -11.76 -10.14 6.11
C SER A 154 -11.04 -9.54 4.90
N PRO A 155 -10.27 -10.35 4.14
CA PRO A 155 -9.70 -9.98 2.83
C PRO A 155 -10.74 -9.75 1.74
N ASP A 156 -11.98 -10.23 1.93
CA ASP A 156 -13.04 -10.11 0.93
C ASP A 156 -13.37 -8.65 0.63
N TYR A 157 -13.32 -7.78 1.65
CA TYR A 157 -13.60 -6.35 1.49
C TYR A 157 -12.52 -5.62 0.71
N PHE A 158 -11.25 -5.99 0.93
CA PHE A 158 -10.16 -5.45 0.13
C PHE A 158 -10.29 -5.85 -1.35
N LEU A 159 -10.70 -7.08 -1.65
CA LEU A 159 -10.91 -7.50 -3.03
C LEU A 159 -12.16 -6.87 -3.65
N ALA A 160 -13.20 -6.59 -2.84
CA ALA A 160 -14.44 -5.97 -3.30
C ALA A 160 -14.27 -4.53 -3.82
N MET A 161 -13.30 -3.74 -3.33
CA MET A 161 -12.99 -2.41 -3.91
C MET A 161 -12.26 -2.47 -5.25
N MET A 162 -11.60 -3.59 -5.57
CA MET A 162 -10.69 -3.66 -6.70
C MET A 162 -11.35 -3.28 -8.04
N PRO A 163 -12.60 -3.71 -8.35
CA PRO A 163 -13.28 -3.30 -9.57
C PRO A 163 -13.42 -1.78 -9.72
N SER A 164 -13.96 -1.11 -8.69
CA SER A 164 -14.16 0.35 -8.69
C SER A 164 -12.84 1.11 -8.78
N LEU A 165 -11.83 0.67 -8.00
CA LEU A 165 -10.50 1.27 -8.01
C LEU A 165 -9.85 1.16 -9.40
N THR A 166 -9.84 -0.04 -9.98
CA THR A 166 -9.18 -0.29 -11.27
C THR A 166 -9.85 0.51 -12.39
N ARG A 167 -11.19 0.58 -12.40
CA ARG A 167 -11.96 1.41 -13.34
C ARG A 167 -11.56 2.87 -13.28
N ALA A 168 -11.58 3.46 -12.08
CA ALA A 168 -11.18 4.84 -11.89
C ALA A 168 -9.74 5.11 -12.35
N ILE A 169 -8.81 4.18 -12.11
CA ILE A 169 -7.42 4.28 -12.61
C ILE A 169 -7.37 4.20 -14.14
N CYS A 170 -8.07 3.26 -14.77
CA CYS A 170 -8.07 3.13 -16.23
C CYS A 170 -8.71 4.33 -16.94
N GLU A 171 -9.76 4.90 -16.36
CA GLU A 171 -10.47 6.07 -16.91
C GLU A 171 -9.63 7.35 -16.80
N ASN A 172 -8.96 7.58 -15.66
CA ASN A 172 -8.21 8.81 -15.41
C ASN A 172 -6.73 8.72 -15.83
N LEU A 173 -6.14 7.53 -15.71
CA LEU A 173 -4.70 7.27 -15.88
C LEU A 173 -4.43 6.10 -16.85
N GLY A 174 -5.33 5.83 -17.79
CA GLY A 174 -5.15 4.75 -18.78
C GLY A 174 -3.82 4.82 -19.54
N HIS A 175 -3.32 6.03 -19.81
CA HIS A 175 -2.01 6.24 -20.44
C HIS A 175 -0.81 5.76 -19.59
N MET A 176 -0.97 5.62 -18.27
CA MET A 176 0.04 5.08 -17.36
C MET A 176 -0.11 3.57 -17.13
N LEU A 177 -1.20 2.96 -17.59
CA LEU A 177 -1.54 1.55 -17.34
C LEU A 177 -0.40 0.56 -17.65
N PRO A 178 0.34 0.65 -18.78
CA PRO A 178 1.47 -0.25 -19.03
C PRO A 178 2.53 -0.21 -17.93
N LYS A 179 2.85 0.98 -17.42
CA LYS A 179 3.83 1.17 -16.34
C LYS A 179 3.28 0.66 -15.01
N ILE A 180 1.99 0.88 -14.73
CA ILE A 180 1.31 0.36 -13.54
C ILE A 180 1.34 -1.16 -13.51
N LEU A 181 0.97 -1.81 -14.62
CA LEU A 181 1.01 -3.27 -14.75
C LEU A 181 2.43 -3.82 -14.58
N THR A 182 3.43 -3.13 -15.13
CA THR A 182 4.84 -3.48 -14.93
C THR A 182 5.25 -3.38 -13.45
N ALA A 183 4.90 -2.28 -12.77
CA ALA A 183 5.20 -2.08 -11.36
C ALA A 183 4.48 -3.07 -10.45
N LEU A 184 3.24 -3.47 -10.77
CA LEU A 184 2.51 -4.50 -10.05
C LEU A 184 3.05 -5.92 -10.32
N GLY A 185 3.57 -6.16 -11.53
CA GLY A 185 4.08 -7.47 -11.94
C GLY A 185 5.17 -8.05 -11.05
N GLN A 186 5.97 -7.20 -10.40
CA GLN A 186 6.98 -7.65 -9.43
C GLN A 186 6.38 -8.37 -8.20
N TYR A 187 5.09 -8.14 -7.91
CA TYR A 187 4.38 -8.73 -6.78
C TYR A 187 3.57 -9.98 -7.16
N SER A 188 3.48 -10.35 -8.45
CA SER A 188 2.80 -11.56 -8.90
C SER A 188 3.42 -12.84 -8.32
N SER A 189 4.71 -12.82 -8.01
CA SER A 189 5.46 -13.92 -7.37
C SER A 189 5.81 -13.63 -5.90
N SER A 190 5.16 -12.65 -5.27
CA SER A 190 5.41 -12.27 -3.88
C SER A 190 5.25 -13.47 -2.92
N PRO A 191 6.06 -13.58 -1.85
CA PRO A 191 5.82 -14.57 -0.80
C PRO A 191 4.48 -14.36 -0.07
N HIS A 192 3.92 -13.15 -0.11
CA HIS A 192 2.66 -12.81 0.54
C HIS A 192 1.46 -13.05 -0.39
N GLU A 193 0.62 -14.02 -0.04
CA GLU A 193 -0.58 -14.39 -0.83
C GLU A 193 -1.52 -13.21 -1.08
N ALA A 194 -1.73 -12.34 -0.08
CA ALA A 194 -2.59 -11.17 -0.22
C ALA A 194 -2.09 -10.19 -1.30
N GLN A 195 -0.76 -10.05 -1.46
CA GLN A 195 -0.19 -9.21 -2.52
C GLN A 195 -0.44 -9.80 -3.90
N ARG A 196 -0.24 -11.11 -4.05
CA ARG A 196 -0.55 -11.81 -5.30
C ARG A 196 -2.03 -11.67 -5.65
N ALA A 197 -2.92 -11.89 -4.68
CA ALA A 197 -4.36 -11.73 -4.86
C ALA A 197 -4.76 -10.31 -5.29
N ALA A 198 -4.14 -9.28 -4.72
CA ALA A 198 -4.35 -7.89 -5.13
C ALA A 198 -3.98 -7.65 -6.60
N VAL A 199 -2.80 -8.11 -7.02
CA VAL A 199 -2.30 -7.97 -8.40
C VAL A 199 -3.20 -8.73 -9.37
N THR A 200 -3.56 -9.97 -9.04
CA THR A 200 -4.50 -10.78 -9.82
C THR A 200 -5.84 -10.06 -9.98
N ALA A 201 -6.43 -9.55 -8.90
CA ALA A 201 -7.72 -8.88 -8.95
C ALA A 201 -7.67 -7.60 -9.81
N PHE A 202 -6.61 -6.80 -9.69
CA PHE A 202 -6.40 -5.62 -10.54
C PHE A 202 -6.26 -6.00 -12.02
N ASN A 203 -5.46 -7.03 -12.32
CA ASN A 203 -5.23 -7.53 -13.67
C ASN A 203 -6.50 -8.09 -14.31
N VAL A 204 -7.30 -8.86 -13.57
CA VAL A 204 -8.59 -9.40 -14.04
C VAL A 204 -9.53 -8.27 -14.44
N GLU A 205 -9.67 -7.24 -13.61
CA GLU A 205 -10.52 -6.09 -13.94
C GLU A 205 -9.96 -5.28 -15.13
N CYS A 206 -8.62 -5.14 -15.25
CA CYS A 206 -8.01 -4.55 -16.44
C CYS A 206 -8.40 -5.29 -17.72
N VAL A 207 -8.37 -6.62 -17.71
CA VAL A 207 -8.79 -7.44 -18.87
C VAL A 207 -10.27 -7.24 -19.18
N GLN A 208 -11.13 -7.18 -18.16
CA GLN A 208 -12.57 -6.93 -18.34
C GLN A 208 -12.84 -5.57 -19.01
N MET A 209 -12.02 -4.57 -18.70
CA MET A 209 -12.06 -3.25 -19.33
C MET A 209 -11.25 -3.13 -20.64
N GLN A 210 -10.79 -4.25 -21.20
CA GLN A 210 -9.96 -4.26 -22.41
C GLN A 210 -8.69 -3.39 -22.27
N CYS A 211 -8.11 -3.35 -21.07
CA CYS A 211 -6.92 -2.59 -20.70
C CYS A 211 -6.99 -1.10 -21.11
N ALA A 212 -8.12 -0.45 -20.82
CA ALA A 212 -8.38 0.94 -21.22
C ALA A 212 -8.24 1.15 -22.74
N GLY A 213 -8.68 0.17 -23.53
CA GLY A 213 -8.58 0.15 -25.00
C GLY A 213 -7.20 -0.25 -25.55
N GLN A 214 -6.22 -0.57 -24.70
CA GLN A 214 -4.88 -0.99 -25.11
C GLN A 214 -4.81 -2.51 -25.27
N SER A 215 -5.39 -3.02 -26.36
CA SER A 215 -5.48 -4.47 -26.64
C SER A 215 -4.13 -5.21 -26.61
N VAL A 216 -3.03 -4.52 -26.96
CA VAL A 216 -1.66 -5.06 -26.90
C VAL A 216 -1.22 -5.49 -25.50
N LEU A 217 -1.86 -4.97 -24.44
CA LEU A 217 -1.55 -5.33 -23.06
C LEU A 217 -2.24 -6.62 -22.62
N ILE A 218 -3.32 -7.04 -23.31
CA ILE A 218 -4.17 -8.15 -22.86
C ILE A 218 -3.36 -9.44 -22.75
N ASP A 219 -2.59 -9.81 -23.77
CA ASP A 219 -1.77 -11.03 -23.75
C ASP A 219 -0.72 -11.00 -22.64
N SER A 220 -0.11 -9.83 -22.41
CA SER A 220 0.86 -9.65 -21.31
C SER A 220 0.20 -9.77 -19.94
N VAL A 221 -0.99 -9.20 -19.74
CA VAL A 221 -1.73 -9.31 -18.49
C VAL A 221 -2.19 -10.75 -18.25
N LEU A 222 -2.70 -11.43 -19.28
CA LEU A 222 -3.08 -12.84 -19.21
C LEU A 222 -1.90 -13.74 -18.83
N SER A 223 -0.69 -13.45 -19.33
CA SER A 223 0.51 -14.20 -18.94
C SER A 223 0.88 -14.05 -17.47
N ASN A 224 0.50 -12.94 -16.82
CA ASN A 224 0.70 -12.73 -15.38
C ASN A 224 -0.40 -13.35 -14.51
N LEU A 225 -1.47 -13.88 -15.13
CA LEU A 225 -2.59 -14.56 -14.45
C LEU A 225 -2.46 -16.09 -14.48
N LEU A 226 -1.57 -16.63 -15.32
CA LEU A 226 -1.28 -18.06 -15.49
C LEU A 226 -0.10 -18.50 -14.62
#